data_AF-A0A316I1X0-F1
#
_entry.id   AF-A0A316I1X0-F1
#
_cell.length_a   1.000
_cell.length_b   1.000
_cell.length_c   1.000
_cell.angle_alpha   90.00
_cell.angle_beta   90.00
_cell.angle_gamma   90.00
#
_symmetry.space_group_name_H-M   'P 1'
#
loop_
_entity.id
_entity.type
_entity.pdbx_description
1 polymer ?
#
loop_
_entity_poly.entity_id
_entity_poly.type
_entity_poly.pdbx_seq_one_letter_code
_entity_poly.pdbx_strand_id
1 'polypeptide(L)'
;MIAALVLGVGIGGFLDGIVAHQLLGWHHMLSGWYPREDMRLMMVGDGLFHLLCLVFVLVGVALLNRRAPLPDRVLLGGILAGWGVFNLVEGVVDHQILGIHHVRPGPDQLAYDLAFLVSGAVLLVIGSLFARRARG
;
A
#
# COMPACT_ATOMS: atom_id res chain seq x y z
N MET A 1 14.75 7.77 -7.22
CA MET A 1 13.29 7.93 -7.35
C MET A 1 12.59 6.59 -7.55
N ILE A 2 12.78 5.88 -8.68
CA ILE A 2 12.11 4.58 -8.90
C ILE A 2 12.35 3.61 -7.74
N ALA A 3 13.59 3.48 -7.27
CA ALA A 3 13.91 2.66 -6.11
C ALA A 3 13.10 3.01 -4.84
N ALA A 4 12.93 4.31 -4.57
CA ALA A 4 12.16 4.81 -3.44
C ALA A 4 10.65 4.64 -3.61
N LEU A 5 10.14 4.77 -4.84
CA LEU A 5 8.73 4.49 -5.19
C LEU A 5 8.41 3.01 -4.95
N VAL A 6 9.25 2.10 -5.48
CA VAL A 6 9.08 0.66 -5.30
C VAL A 6 9.14 0.27 -3.81
N LEU A 7 10.09 0.85 -3.08
CA LEU A 7 10.16 0.67 -1.62
C LEU A 7 8.89 1.18 -0.93
N GLY A 8 8.38 2.35 -1.35
CA GLY A 8 7.16 2.94 -0.82
C GLY A 8 5.90 2.10 -1.05
N VAL A 9 5.78 1.45 -2.22
CA VAL A 9 4.67 0.51 -2.50
C VAL A 9 4.69 -0.63 -1.48
N GLY A 10 5.85 -1.25 -1.26
CA GLY A 10 5.99 -2.33 -0.29
C GLY A 10 5.73 -1.90 1.16
N ILE A 11 6.23 -0.73 1.57
CA ILE A 11 5.98 -0.18 2.92
C ILE A 11 4.49 0.14 3.10
N GLY A 12 3.84 0.77 2.11
CA GLY A 12 2.42 1.07 2.14
C GLY A 12 1.57 -0.18 2.30
N GLY A 13 1.87 -1.22 1.52
CA GLY A 13 1.19 -2.52 1.64
C GLY A 13 1.39 -3.20 2.98
N PHE A 14 2.60 -3.14 3.55
CA PHE A 14 2.81 -3.63 4.92
C PHE A 14 1.99 -2.86 5.95
N LEU A 15 1.91 -1.54 5.83
CA LEU A 15 1.14 -0.73 6.78
C LEU A 15 -0.35 -1.05 6.70
N ASP A 16 -0.88 -1.25 5.51
CA ASP A 16 -2.25 -1.69 5.31
C ASP A 16 -2.50 -3.11 5.87
N GLY A 17 -1.68 -4.08 5.46
CA GLY A 17 -1.81 -5.46 5.93
C GLY A 17 -1.61 -5.63 7.44
N ILE A 18 -0.72 -4.87 8.07
CA ILE A 18 -0.53 -4.91 9.52
C ILE A 18 -1.65 -4.16 10.22
N VAL A 19 -1.93 -2.91 9.84
CA VAL A 19 -2.87 -2.08 10.58
C VAL A 19 -4.32 -2.49 10.29
N ALA A 20 -4.72 -2.51 9.03
CA ALA A 20 -6.11 -2.76 8.66
C ALA A 20 -6.47 -4.25 8.76
N HIS A 21 -5.59 -5.17 8.31
CA HIS A 21 -5.92 -6.59 8.37
C HIS A 21 -5.71 -7.22 9.73
N GLN A 22 -4.62 -6.90 10.43
CA GLN A 22 -4.22 -7.64 11.63
C GLN A 22 -4.55 -6.92 12.93
N LEU A 23 -4.20 -5.63 13.06
CA LEU A 23 -4.41 -4.88 14.30
C LEU A 23 -5.88 -4.47 14.47
N LEU A 24 -6.49 -3.95 13.41
CA LEU A 24 -7.88 -3.49 13.42
C LEU A 24 -8.86 -4.60 13.03
N GLY A 25 -8.42 -5.60 12.26
CA GLY A 25 -9.26 -6.69 11.80
C GLY A 25 -10.45 -6.22 10.96
N TRP A 26 -10.31 -5.11 10.22
CA TRP A 26 -11.42 -4.55 9.44
C TRP A 26 -11.74 -5.42 8.22
N HIS A 27 -10.71 -5.94 7.57
CA HIS A 27 -10.81 -6.82 6.42
C HIS A 27 -9.60 -7.74 6.34
N HIS A 28 -9.73 -8.83 5.61
CA HIS A 28 -8.61 -9.68 5.20
C HIS A 28 -8.60 -9.73 3.68
N MET A 29 -7.45 -10.11 3.09
CA MET A 29 -7.24 -10.09 1.64
C MET A 29 -8.39 -10.76 0.86
N LEU A 30 -8.92 -11.88 1.38
CA LEU A 30 -9.92 -12.73 0.73
C LEU A 30 -11.35 -12.56 1.29
N SER A 31 -11.56 -11.59 2.19
CA SER A 31 -12.79 -11.49 2.98
C SER A 31 -14.04 -11.00 2.24
N GLY A 32 -13.90 -10.53 0.99
CA GLY A 32 -15.01 -10.21 0.09
C GLY A 32 -15.47 -11.40 -0.75
N TRP A 33 -14.61 -12.41 -0.94
CA TRP A 33 -14.94 -13.60 -1.73
C TRP A 33 -15.30 -14.83 -0.89
N TYR A 34 -14.83 -14.90 0.36
CA TYR A 34 -15.00 -16.06 1.23
C TYR A 34 -15.53 -15.68 2.63
N PRO A 35 -16.20 -16.62 3.33
CA PRO A 35 -16.62 -16.42 4.71
C PRO A 35 -15.43 -16.07 5.62
N ARG A 36 -15.64 -15.09 6.52
CA ARG A 36 -14.60 -14.55 7.40
C ARG A 36 -14.22 -15.52 8.52
N GLU A 37 -15.07 -16.51 8.78
CA GLU A 37 -14.87 -17.54 9.81
C GLU A 37 -13.77 -18.54 9.43
N ASP A 38 -13.42 -18.67 8.15
CA ASP A 38 -12.26 -19.46 7.71
C ASP A 38 -10.96 -18.69 7.93
N MET A 39 -10.55 -18.62 9.20
CA MET A 39 -9.38 -17.85 9.62
C MET A 39 -8.08 -18.38 9.00
N ARG A 40 -8.02 -19.68 8.66
CA ARG A 40 -6.85 -20.24 7.99
C ARG A 40 -6.71 -19.66 6.59
N LEU A 41 -7.81 -19.60 5.83
CA LEU A 41 -7.81 -19.01 4.50
C LEU A 41 -7.47 -17.51 4.55
N MET A 42 -8.02 -16.78 5.52
CA MET A 42 -7.72 -15.35 5.70
C MET A 42 -6.23 -15.12 6.00
N MET A 43 -5.65 -15.89 6.94
CA MET A 43 -4.22 -15.82 7.26
C MET A 43 -3.33 -16.15 6.06
N VAL A 44 -3.71 -17.12 5.23
CA VAL A 44 -2.95 -17.45 4.01
C VAL A 44 -3.02 -16.30 3.01
N GLY A 45 -4.20 -15.73 2.78
CA GLY A 45 -4.38 -14.56 1.90
C GLY A 45 -3.52 -13.38 2.35
N ASP A 46 -3.60 -13.01 3.63
CA ASP A 46 -2.80 -11.93 4.21
C ASP A 46 -1.30 -12.23 4.17
N GLY A 47 -0.91 -13.50 4.37
CA GLY A 47 0.48 -13.93 4.29
C GLY A 47 1.06 -13.80 2.88
N LEU A 48 0.29 -14.18 1.85
CA LEU A 48 0.68 -14.01 0.44
C LEU A 48 0.78 -12.52 0.07
N PHE A 49 -0.15 -11.70 0.55
CA PHE A 49 -0.11 -10.26 0.39
C PHE A 49 1.16 -9.64 1.02
N HIS A 50 1.48 -10.01 2.26
CA HIS A 50 2.71 -9.57 2.93
C HIS A 50 3.98 -10.07 2.23
N LEU A 51 3.97 -11.29 1.69
CA LEU A 51 5.10 -11.80 0.91
C LEU A 51 5.33 -10.94 -0.35
N LEU A 52 4.28 -10.53 -1.04
CA LEU A 52 4.38 -9.60 -2.17
C LEU A 52 4.93 -8.23 -1.72
N CYS A 53 4.46 -7.70 -0.59
CA CYS A 53 4.99 -6.47 0.00
C CYS A 53 6.50 -6.60 0.31
N LEU A 54 6.93 -7.74 0.85
CA LEU A 54 8.34 -8.03 1.11
C LEU A 54 9.16 -8.03 -0.18
N VAL A 55 8.65 -8.61 -1.26
CA VAL A 55 9.31 -8.57 -2.58
C VAL A 55 9.52 -7.12 -3.04
N PHE A 56 8.49 -6.27 -2.93
CA PHE A 56 8.63 -4.84 -3.26
C PHE A 56 9.68 -4.13 -2.39
N VAL A 57 9.70 -4.39 -1.07
CA VAL A 57 10.72 -3.83 -0.16
C VAL A 57 12.13 -4.29 -0.58
N LEU A 58 12.34 -5.59 -0.79
CA LEU A 58 13.64 -6.14 -1.18
C LEU A 58 14.13 -5.59 -2.52
N VAL A 59 13.25 -5.48 -3.51
CA VAL A 59 13.58 -4.88 -4.81
C VAL A 59 13.90 -3.40 -4.65
N GLY A 60 13.11 -2.65 -3.87
CA GLY A 60 13.37 -1.25 -3.56
C GLY A 60 14.75 -1.03 -2.94
N VAL A 61 15.10 -1.83 -1.92
CA VAL A 61 16.41 -1.82 -1.26
C VAL A 61 17.52 -2.21 -2.22
N ALA A 62 17.35 -3.26 -3.02
CA ALA A 62 18.34 -3.67 -4.02
C ALA A 62 18.60 -2.55 -5.04
N LEU A 63 17.55 -1.89 -5.54
CA LEU A 63 17.67 -0.77 -6.47
C LEU A 63 18.35 0.46 -5.85
N LEU A 64 18.12 0.72 -4.55
CA LEU A 64 18.82 1.80 -3.82
C LEU A 64 20.32 1.52 -3.73
N ASN A 65 20.72 0.26 -3.44
CA ASN A 65 22.12 -0.13 -3.31
C ASN A 65 22.90 -0.15 -4.63
N ARG A 66 22.23 -0.11 -5.79
CA ARG A 66 22.88 -0.07 -7.11
C ARG A 66 23.22 1.33 -7.60
N ARG A 67 22.90 2.37 -6.83
CA ARG A 67 23.11 3.78 -7.23
C ARG A 67 23.73 4.58 -6.08
N ALA A 68 24.20 5.78 -6.41
CA ALA A 68 24.58 6.75 -5.39
C ALA A 68 23.39 7.03 -4.45
N PRO A 69 23.64 7.29 -3.14
CA PRO A 69 22.60 7.60 -2.18
C PRO A 69 21.68 8.73 -2.68
N LEU A 70 20.38 8.56 -2.49
CA LEU A 70 19.41 9.61 -2.78
C LEU A 70 19.43 10.64 -1.65
N PRO A 71 19.27 11.94 -1.94
CA PRO A 71 19.00 12.92 -0.89
C PRO A 71 17.77 12.51 -0.08
N ASP A 72 17.78 12.71 1.23
CA ASP A 72 16.73 12.27 2.16
C ASP A 72 15.32 12.69 1.70
N ARG A 73 15.20 13.91 1.17
CA ARG A 73 13.93 14.44 0.65
C ARG A 73 13.42 13.68 -0.57
N VAL A 74 14.33 13.24 -1.45
CA VAL A 74 13.99 12.44 -2.64
C VAL A 74 13.65 11.01 -2.23
N LEU A 75 14.32 10.46 -1.23
CA LEU A 75 14.02 9.15 -0.66
C LEU A 75 12.64 9.16 0.00
N LEU A 76 12.42 10.05 0.97
CA LEU A 76 11.15 10.16 1.70
C LEU A 76 9.99 10.51 0.78
N GLY A 77 10.16 11.47 -0.12
CA GLY A 77 9.12 11.84 -1.07
C GLY A 77 8.80 10.69 -2.05
N GLY A 78 9.81 9.91 -2.44
CA GLY A 78 9.60 8.70 -3.24
C GLY A 78 8.85 7.60 -2.47
N ILE A 79 9.16 7.38 -1.19
CA ILE A 79 8.46 6.42 -0.33
C ILE A 79 6.99 6.82 -0.17
N LEU A 80 6.72 8.09 0.16
CA LEU A 80 5.34 8.60 0.28
C LEU A 80 4.57 8.46 -1.03
N ALA A 81 5.21 8.79 -2.15
CA ALA A 81 4.58 8.63 -3.46
C ALA A 81 4.31 7.16 -3.80
N GLY A 82 5.22 6.25 -3.43
CA GLY A 82 5.05 4.81 -3.61
C GLY A 82 3.89 4.25 -2.80
N TRP A 83 3.77 4.67 -1.53
CA TRP A 83 2.61 4.33 -0.71
C TRP A 83 1.31 4.87 -1.34
N GLY A 84 1.33 6.11 -1.82
CA GLY A 84 0.18 6.66 -2.55
C GLY A 84 -0.23 5.82 -3.77
N VAL A 85 0.75 5.33 -4.55
CA VAL A 85 0.49 4.41 -5.67
C VAL A 85 -0.11 3.09 -5.18
N PHE A 86 0.40 2.52 -4.09
CA PHE A 86 -0.18 1.31 -3.49
C PHE A 86 -1.66 1.51 -3.18
N ASN A 87 -2.03 2.56 -2.41
CA ASN A 87 -3.42 2.81 -2.04
C ASN A 87 -4.34 2.99 -3.25
N LEU A 88 -3.85 3.65 -4.32
CA LEU A 88 -4.63 3.86 -5.53
C LEU A 88 -4.83 2.57 -6.32
N VAL A 89 -3.78 1.75 -6.47
CA VAL A 89 -3.86 0.49 -7.21
C VAL A 89 -4.71 -0.51 -6.44
N GLU A 90 -4.43 -0.69 -5.16
CA GLU A 90 -5.15 -1.60 -4.26
C GLU A 90 -6.63 -1.18 -4.17
N GLY A 91 -6.92 0.08 -3.85
CA GLY A 91 -8.32 0.53 -3.72
C GLY A 91 -9.13 0.47 -5.04
N VAL A 92 -8.50 0.70 -6.19
CA VAL A 92 -9.22 0.58 -7.49
C VAL A 92 -9.37 -0.88 -7.89
N VAL A 93 -8.29 -1.65 -7.86
CA VAL A 93 -8.31 -3.03 -8.37
C VAL A 93 -9.03 -3.95 -7.41
N ASP A 94 -8.65 -3.95 -6.14
CA ASP A 94 -9.08 -4.94 -5.16
C ASP A 94 -10.45 -4.56 -4.55
N HIS A 95 -10.71 -3.28 -4.24
CA HIS A 95 -12.00 -2.88 -3.67
C HIS A 95 -13.09 -2.63 -4.70
N GLN A 96 -12.77 -1.98 -5.82
CA GLN A 96 -13.79 -1.53 -6.77
C GLN A 96 -14.00 -2.49 -7.95
N ILE A 97 -12.92 -2.97 -8.57
CA ILE A 97 -13.02 -3.81 -9.77
C ILE A 97 -13.27 -5.27 -9.39
N LEU A 98 -12.46 -5.81 -8.48
CA LEU A 98 -12.50 -7.23 -8.10
C LEU A 98 -13.41 -7.51 -6.91
N GLY A 99 -13.60 -6.53 -6.02
CA GLY A 99 -14.35 -6.70 -4.78
C GLY A 99 -13.79 -7.81 -3.90
N ILE A 100 -12.47 -8.02 -3.92
CA ILE A 100 -11.80 -9.10 -3.17
C ILE A 100 -11.86 -8.85 -1.65
N HIS A 101 -11.89 -7.57 -1.26
CA HIS A 101 -12.27 -7.06 0.05
C HIS A 101 -12.59 -5.55 -0.07
N HIS A 102 -13.03 -4.93 1.02
CA HIS A 102 -13.20 -3.47 1.13
C HIS A 102 -12.52 -2.98 2.40
N VAL A 103 -12.14 -1.69 2.46
CA VAL A 103 -11.36 -1.12 3.58
C VAL A 103 -12.02 -1.37 4.94
N ARG A 104 -13.34 -1.18 5.01
CA ARG A 104 -14.12 -1.48 6.22
C ARG A 104 -15.54 -1.89 5.83
N PRO A 105 -15.83 -3.19 5.76
CA PRO A 105 -17.16 -3.65 5.43
C PRO A 105 -18.19 -3.31 6.51
N GLY A 106 -19.42 -3.10 6.07
CA GLY A 106 -20.54 -2.67 6.93
C GLY A 106 -20.98 -1.23 6.61
N PRO A 107 -21.52 -0.50 7.60
CA PRO A 107 -21.94 0.89 7.41
C PRO A 107 -20.81 1.75 6.85
N ASP A 108 -21.15 2.63 5.90
CA ASP A 108 -20.25 3.61 5.29
C ASP A 108 -19.08 3.01 4.49
N GLN A 109 -19.12 1.73 4.09
CA GLN A 109 -18.05 1.06 3.32
C GLN A 109 -17.52 1.90 2.15
N LEU A 110 -18.42 2.44 1.32
CA LEU A 110 -18.03 3.29 0.18
C LEU A 110 -17.25 4.53 0.63
N ALA A 111 -17.61 5.15 1.76
CA ALA A 111 -16.90 6.30 2.28
C ALA A 111 -15.47 5.93 2.73
N TYR A 112 -15.28 4.74 3.32
CA TYR A 112 -13.96 4.23 3.68
C TYR A 112 -13.10 3.94 2.44
N ASP A 113 -13.66 3.28 1.42
CA ASP A 113 -12.94 3.01 0.17
C ASP A 113 -12.54 4.32 -0.54
N LEU A 114 -13.45 5.31 -0.59
CA LEU A 114 -13.14 6.62 -1.16
C LEU A 114 -12.09 7.39 -0.33
N ALA A 115 -12.16 7.32 1.01
CA ALA A 115 -11.16 7.94 1.87
C ALA A 115 -9.77 7.32 1.66
N PHE A 116 -9.71 6.00 1.45
CA PHE A 116 -8.47 5.29 1.15
C PHE A 116 -7.87 5.74 -0.20
N LEU A 117 -8.68 5.85 -1.26
CA LEU A 117 -8.24 6.39 -2.55
C LEU A 117 -7.78 7.86 -2.45
N VAL A 118 -8.54 8.71 -1.76
CA VAL A 118 -8.17 10.12 -1.54
C VAL A 118 -6.84 10.21 -0.79
N SER A 119 -6.63 9.38 0.24
CA SER A 119 -5.36 9.33 0.96
C SER A 119 -4.20 8.94 0.03
N GLY A 120 -4.43 8.00 -0.89
CA GLY A 120 -3.46 7.61 -1.91
C GLY A 120 -3.09 8.76 -2.85
N ALA A 121 -4.09 9.49 -3.36
CA ALA A 121 -3.87 10.67 -4.20
C ALA A 121 -3.10 11.77 -3.46
N VAL A 122 -3.44 12.03 -2.19
CA VAL A 122 -2.75 13.03 -1.34
C VAL A 122 -1.30 12.63 -1.11
N LEU A 123 -1.03 11.38 -0.74
CA LEU A 123 0.33 10.85 -0.54
C LEU A 123 1.17 10.95 -1.82
N LEU A 124 0.58 10.59 -2.97
CA LEU A 124 1.23 10.67 -4.28
C LEU A 124 1.62 12.12 -4.64
N VAL A 125 0.71 13.07 -4.46
CA VAL A 125 0.95 14.49 -4.74
C VAL A 125 2.01 15.06 -3.79
N ILE A 126 1.85 14.87 -2.48
CA ILE A 126 2.78 15.39 -1.48
C ILE A 126 4.18 14.79 -1.69
N GLY A 127 4.28 13.47 -1.84
CA GLY A 127 5.55 12.79 -2.08
C GLY A 127 6.26 13.28 -3.34
N SER A 128 5.51 13.44 -4.43
CA SER A 128 6.02 13.94 -5.71
C SER A 128 6.53 15.38 -5.62
N LEU A 129 5.79 16.28 -4.96
CA LEU A 129 6.19 17.67 -4.77
C LEU A 129 7.42 17.79 -3.86
N PHE A 130 7.46 17.01 -2.78
CA PHE A 130 8.55 17.02 -1.82
C PHE A 130 9.87 16.57 -2.46
N ALA A 131 9.82 15.56 -3.33
CA ALA A 131 11.00 15.05 -4.03
C ALA A 131 11.45 15.90 -5.24
N ARG A 132 10.59 16.76 -5.78
CA ARG A 132 10.95 17.72 -6.85
C ARG A 132 11.72 18.93 -6.31
N ARG A 133 11.32 19.45 -5.15
CA ARG A 133 11.96 20.61 -4.49
C ARG A 133 13.39 20.37 -4.01
N ALA A 134 13.86 19.12 -4.03
CA ALA A 134 15.21 18.74 -3.64
C ALA A 134 16.19 18.61 -4.82
N ARG A 135 15.72 18.82 -6.05
CA ARG A 135 16.53 18.79 -7.28
C ARG A 135 16.73 20.17 -7.91
N GLY A 136 16.12 21.19 -7.33
CA GLY A 136 16.31 22.60 -7.69
C GLY A 136 17.24 23.28 -6.71
#